data_AF-A0A537YZM7-F1
#
_entry.id   AF-A0A537YZM7-F1
#
_cell.length_a   1.000
_cell.length_b   1.000
_cell.length_c   1.000
_cell.angle_alpha   90.00
_cell.angle_beta   90.00
_cell.angle_gamma   90.00
#
_symmetry.space_group_name_H-M   'P 1'
#
loop_
_entity.id
_entity.type
_entity.pdbx_description
1 polymer ?
#
loop_
_entity_poly.entity_id
_entity_poly.type
_entity_poly.pdbx_seq_one_letter_code
_entity_poly.pdbx_strand_id
1 'polypeptide(L)' 'MAVEVRLPTLLRAHADGAPSVTADGATVAEVFAALTSRYPGLSDQLLDESGGLHKFVNVYRNDDDIRYLDQL' A
#
# COMPACT_ATOMS: atom_id res chain seq x y z
N MET A 1 7.62 -6.88 -11.28
CA MET A 1 7.90 -7.93 -10.28
C MET A 1 6.71 -7.93 -9.36
N ALA A 2 6.03 -9.07 -9.24
CA ALA A 2 4.83 -9.17 -8.43
C ALA A 2 5.21 -9.33 -6.96
N VAL A 3 4.69 -8.45 -6.10
CA VAL A 3 4.83 -8.52 -4.64
C VAL A 3 3.48 -8.83 -4.00
N GLU A 4 3.51 -9.59 -2.92
CA GLU A 4 2.34 -9.81 -2.06
C GLU A 4 2.20 -8.63 -1.10
N VAL A 5 1.04 -7.96 -1.13
CA VAL A 5 0.70 -6.90 -0.20
C VAL A 5 -0.38 -7.40 0.75
N ARG A 6 -0.08 -7.36 2.05
CA ARG A 6 -0.98 -7.81 3.11
C ARG A 6 -1.81 -6.65 3.63
N LEU A 7 -3.12 -6.86 3.69
CA LEU A 7 -4.08 -5.83 4.06
C LEU A 7 -4.66 -6.10 5.46
N PRO A 8 -4.65 -5.09 6.35
CA PRO A 8 -5.36 -5.18 7.62
C PRO A 8 -6.87 -5.28 7.36
N THR A 9 -7.60 -5.86 8.32
CA THR A 9 -9.03 -6.17 8.19
C THR A 9 -9.88 -4.99 7.70
N LEU A 10 -9.55 -3.77 8.14
CA LEU A 10 -10.25 -2.55 7.73
C LEU A 10 -10.12 -2.27 6.22
N LEU A 11 -8.94 -2.51 5.64
CA LEU A 11 -8.67 -2.25 4.22
C LEU A 11 -9.20 -3.35 3.30
N ARG A 12 -9.49 -4.54 3.82
CA ARG A 12 -10.03 -5.66 3.01
C ARG A 12 -11.34 -5.31 2.34
N ALA A 13 -12.19 -4.50 2.99
CA ALA A 13 -13.45 -4.03 2.41
C ALA A 13 -13.25 -3.25 1.08
N HIS A 14 -12.07 -2.65 0.89
CA HIS A 14 -11.69 -1.92 -0.31
C HIS A 14 -10.90 -2.75 -1.32
N ALA A 15 -10.66 -4.03 -1.02
CA ALA A 15 -9.89 -4.98 -1.84
C ALA A 15 -10.63 -6.32 -2.01
N ASP A 16 -11.92 -6.28 -2.34
CA ASP A 16 -12.79 -7.45 -2.54
C ASP A 16 -12.87 -8.42 -1.33
N GLY A 17 -12.58 -7.94 -0.13
CA GLY A 17 -12.50 -8.77 1.08
C GLY A 17 -11.21 -9.59 1.19
N ALA A 18 -10.27 -9.45 0.25
CA ALA A 18 -9.05 -10.24 0.21
C ALA A 18 -8.08 -9.84 1.34
N PRO A 19 -7.49 -10.81 2.07
CA PRO A 19 -6.50 -10.54 3.11
C PRO A 19 -5.12 -10.16 2.55
N SER A 20 -4.81 -10.61 1.33
CA SER A 20 -3.63 -10.21 0.58
C SER A 20 -3.99 -10.03 -0.89
N VAL A 21 -3.26 -9.13 -1.55
CA VAL A 21 -3.42 -8.84 -2.97
C VAL A 21 -2.04 -8.80 -3.62
N THR A 22 -1.97 -9.19 -4.89
CA THR A 22 -0.74 -9.14 -5.67
C THR A 22 -0.71 -7.84 -6.47
N ALA A 23 0.41 -7.14 -6.40
CA ALA A 23 0.65 -5.92 -7.17
C ALA A 23 2.06 -5.93 -7.77
N ASP A 24 2.22 -5.30 -8.92
CA ASP A 24 3.50 -5.17 -9.60
C ASP A 24 4.14 -3.81 -9.32
N GLY A 25 5.43 -3.82 -9.03
CA GLY A 25 6.23 -2.61 -8.90
C GLY A 25 7.66 -2.89 -8.46
N ALA A 26 8.59 -2.06 -8.89
CA ALA A 26 9.98 -2.07 -8.43
C ALA A 26 10.17 -1.22 -7.17
N THR A 27 9.31 -0.22 -6.96
CA THR A 27 9.31 0.65 -5.78
C THR A 27 7.99 0.58 -5.02
N VAL A 28 8.00 1.01 -3.76
CA VAL A 28 6.76 1.09 -2.97
C VAL A 28 5.76 2.01 -3.66
N ALA A 29 6.19 3.15 -4.20
CA ALA A 29 5.32 4.08 -4.92
C ALA A 29 4.63 3.41 -6.12
N GLU A 30 5.36 2.61 -6.90
CA GLU A 30 4.79 1.86 -8.03
C GLU A 30 3.79 0.80 -7.58
N VAL A 31 4.09 0.07 -6.50
CA VAL A 31 3.18 -0.93 -5.93
C VAL A 31 1.89 -0.27 -5.45
N PHE A 32 1.99 0.88 -4.79
CA PHE A 32 0.81 1.65 -4.37
C PHE A 32 0.01 2.15 -5.57
N ALA A 33 0.67 2.69 -6.60
CA ALA A 33 0.00 3.14 -7.83
C ALA A 33 -0.74 1.99 -8.54
N ALA A 34 -0.14 0.80 -8.59
CA ALA A 34 -0.78 -0.39 -9.14
C ALA A 34 -2.00 -0.82 -8.30
N LEU A 35 -1.89 -0.76 -6.97
CA LEU A 35 -2.98 -1.06 -6.05
C LEU A 35 -4.13 -0.07 -6.16
N THR A 36 -3.86 1.23 -6.15
CA THR A 36 -4.89 2.28 -6.24
C THR A 36 -5.55 2.31 -7.61
N SER A 37 -4.82 1.99 -8.68
CA SER A 37 -5.41 1.82 -10.02
C SER A 37 -6.40 0.65 -10.08
N ARG A 38 -6.11 -0.46 -9.39
CA ARG A 38 -6.99 -1.64 -9.33
C ARG A 38 -8.12 -1.48 -8.31
N TYR A 39 -7.84 -0.80 -7.21
CA TYR A 39 -8.71 -0.62 -6.05
C TYR A 39 -8.78 0.87 -5.68
N PRO A 40 -9.59 1.67 -6.37
CA PRO A 40 -9.67 3.11 -6.14
C PRO A 40 -10.02 3.47 -4.70
N GLY A 41 -10.82 2.64 -4.02
CA GLY A 41 -11.20 2.85 -2.61
C GLY A 41 -10.05 2.67 -1.60
N LEU A 42 -8.94 2.02 -1.98
CA LEU A 42 -7.74 1.97 -1.14
C LEU A 42 -7.00 3.30 -1.14
N SER A 43 -7.08 4.07 -2.22
CA SER A 43 -6.39 5.35 -2.37
C SER A 43 -6.75 6.32 -1.25
N ASP A 44 -8.05 6.47 -0.94
CA ASP A 44 -8.53 7.38 0.11
C ASP A 44 -8.11 6.96 1.51
N GLN A 45 -7.81 5.67 1.73
CA GLN A 45 -7.36 5.16 3.01
C GLN A 45 -5.84 5.21 3.17
N LEU A 46 -5.11 5.11 2.05
CA LEU A 46 -3.66 4.99 2.02
C LEU A 46 -2.96 6.32 1.75
N LEU A 47 -3.59 7.19 0.94
CA LEU A 47 -3.06 8.48 0.53
C LEU A 47 -3.80 9.60 1.28
N ASP A 48 -3.10 10.71 1.49
CA ASP A 48 -3.70 11.96 1.95
C ASP A 48 -4.16 12.83 0.76
N GLU A 49 -4.81 13.97 1.07
CA GLU A 49 -5.29 14.93 0.09
C GLU A 49 -4.18 15.55 -0.77
N SER A 50 -2.91 15.46 -0.33
CA SER A 50 -1.74 15.92 -1.08
C SER A 50 -1.13 14.83 -1.97
N GLY A 51 -1.69 13.62 -1.95
CA GLY A 51 -1.18 12.44 -2.67
C GLY A 51 0.00 11.76 -1.98
N GLY A 52 0.34 12.15 -0.75
CA GLY A 52 1.37 11.52 0.08
C GLY A 52 0.81 10.32 0.85
N LEU A 53 1.69 9.48 1.41
CA LEU A 53 1.26 8.38 2.28
C LEU A 53 0.64 8.94 3.56
N HIS A 54 -0.57 8.46 3.89
CA HIS A 54 -1.28 8.91 5.07
C HIS A 54 -0.45 8.68 6.35
N LYS A 55 -0.35 9.71 7.21
CA LYS A 55 0.40 9.66 8.48
C LYS A 55 0.01 8.56 9.46
N PHE A 56 -1.16 7.94 9.28
CA PHE A 56 -1.67 6.86 10.14
C PHE A 56 -1.49 5.48 9.52
N VAL A 57 -0.93 5.40 8.32
CA VAL A 57 -0.66 4.14 7.63
C VAL A 57 0.81 3.82 7.78
N ASN A 58 1.11 2.67 8.35
CA ASN A 58 2.48 2.15 8.42
C ASN A 58 2.66 1.08 7.35
N VAL A 59 3.79 1.14 6.66
CA VAL A 59 4.09 0.24 5.56
C VAL A 59 5.44 -0.41 5.85
N TYR A 60 5.46 -1.73 5.73
CA TYR A 60 6.64 -2.54 6.02
C TYR A 60 7.02 -3.34 4.79
N ARG A 61 8.30 -3.36 4.44
CA ARG A 61 8.86 -4.22 3.40
C ARG A 61 9.69 -5.30 4.08
N ASN A 62 9.19 -6.54 4.14
CA ASN A 62 9.85 -7.64 4.83
C ASN A 62 10.24 -7.28 6.28
N ASP A 63 9.28 -6.74 7.04
CA ASP A 63 9.42 -6.28 8.43
C ASP A 63 10.22 -4.98 8.64
N ASP A 64 10.83 -4.41 7.60
CA ASP A 64 11.45 -3.09 7.66
C ASP A 64 10.43 -1.98 7.37
N ASP A 65 10.29 -1.01 8.29
CA ASP A 65 9.44 0.16 8.06
C ASP A 65 10.04 1.06 6.98
N ILE A 66 9.29 1.31 5.92
CA ILE A 66 9.75 2.04 4.74
C ILE A 66 10.11 3.50 5.06
N ARG A 67 9.58 4.07 6.15
CA ARG A 67 9.91 5.44 6.56
C ARG A 67 11.37 5.59 6.98
N TYR A 68 11.98 4.50 7.42
CA TYR A 68 13.39 4.45 7.78
C TYR A 68 14.29 4.01 6.61
N LEU A 69 13.70 3.44 5.55
CA LEU A 69 14.45 3.05 4.34
C LEU A 69 14.84 4.25 3.47
N ASP A 70 14.12 5.37 3.55
CA ASP A 70 14.47 6.62 2.84
C ASP A 70 15.53 7.45 3.59
N GLN A 71 15.83 7.10 4.86
CA GLN A 71 16.79 7.81 5.71
C GLN A 71 18.21 7.17 5.72
N LEU A 72 18.47 6.22 4.83
CA LEU A 72 19.76 5.55 4.61
C LEU A 72 20.34 5.90 3.25
#